data_AF-A0A239PCR4-F1
#
_entry.id   AF-A0A239PCR4-F1
#
_cell.length_a   1.000
_cell.length_b   1.000
_cell.length_c   1.000
_cell.angle_alpha   90.00
_cell.angle_beta   90.00
_cell.angle_gamma   90.00
#
_symmetry.space_group_name_H-M   'P 1'
#
loop_
_entity.id
_entity.type
_entity.pdbx_description
1 polymer ?
#
loop_
_entity_poly.entity_id
_entity_poly.type
_entity_poly.pdbx_seq_one_letter_code
_entity_poly.pdbx_strand_id
1 'polypeptide(L)'
;MSVVRSSTRAFMAVVVFLGLFHGVILVLGLATFLADQMEPPSPDRAFQIFVLQVGTDAALMVAGHWLMRSLRYSTRAAYGLMGGAAAALGYGIALSNNLLIMPPLDGTRLTASVLPILVGMVAGVMYVKLAGREMRAVPAGETPDAATEAPATPAVTFDGPVQVRTSLTAVAIAAAVPAAIVAVVTIPFVTSIFGHFSADGSHSFNWSKQVNEMAFPAYFFMLTLMTTSLPSAIVIAITHAIARSTRRTRGIDYSGIGAAVAGAGAVLASPFISLWLTIPITAVAGVMMGLVYRWFAGIEPLSLPEVVLATDRATLVGADDPSRRTRAVIMNG
;
A
#
# COMPACT_ATOMS: atom_id res chain seq x y z
N MET A 1 15.93 8.28 -20.62
CA MET A 1 14.68 8.54 -19.86
C MET A 1 14.51 7.50 -18.76
N SER A 2 13.99 7.86 -17.59
CA SER A 2 13.82 6.89 -16.48
C SER A 2 12.55 6.05 -16.64
N VAL A 3 12.69 4.73 -16.62
CA VAL A 3 11.59 3.75 -16.60
C VAL A 3 11.66 2.92 -15.32
N VAL A 4 10.54 2.30 -14.93
CA VAL A 4 10.54 1.39 -13.77
C VAL A 4 11.26 0.10 -14.16
N ARG A 5 12.19 -0.34 -13.32
CA ARG A 5 12.97 -1.56 -13.53
C ARG A 5 12.04 -2.78 -13.42
N SER A 6 12.29 -3.81 -14.21
CA SER A 6 11.67 -5.11 -13.98
C SER A 6 12.38 -5.82 -12.83
N SER A 7 11.67 -6.08 -11.73
CA SER A 7 12.26 -6.69 -10.52
C SER A 7 11.39 -7.83 -10.02
N THR A 8 11.89 -9.07 -10.14
CA THR A 8 11.20 -10.27 -9.64
C THR A 8 10.98 -10.20 -8.14
N ARG A 9 11.94 -9.64 -7.38
CA ARG A 9 11.80 -9.48 -5.92
C ARG A 9 10.66 -8.52 -5.56
N ALA A 10 10.57 -7.38 -6.25
CA ALA A 10 9.48 -6.43 -6.05
C ALA A 10 8.13 -7.03 -6.45
N PHE A 11 8.12 -7.79 -7.55
CA PHE A 11 6.92 -8.48 -8.01
C PHE A 11 6.44 -9.54 -7.01
N MET A 12 7.34 -10.39 -6.49
CA MET A 12 6.99 -11.41 -5.49
C MET A 12 6.42 -10.77 -4.21
N ALA A 13 6.98 -9.65 -3.75
CA ALA A 13 6.42 -8.94 -2.61
C ALA A 13 4.97 -8.48 -2.86
N VAL A 14 4.67 -8.05 -4.08
CA VAL A 14 3.32 -7.63 -4.50
C VAL A 14 2.38 -8.83 -4.61
N VAL A 15 2.83 -9.95 -5.17
CA VAL A 15 2.05 -11.18 -5.24
C VAL A 15 1.72 -11.71 -3.84
N VAL A 16 2.67 -11.67 -2.91
CA VAL A 16 2.42 -12.04 -1.49
C VAL A 16 1.37 -11.12 -0.88
N PHE A 17 1.47 -9.81 -1.09
CA PHE A 17 0.47 -8.85 -0.60
C PHE A 17 -0.93 -9.11 -1.18
N LEU A 18 -1.06 -9.35 -2.48
CA LEU A 18 -2.32 -9.71 -3.13
C LEU A 18 -2.86 -11.06 -2.63
N GLY A 19 -1.98 -12.05 -2.45
CA GLY A 19 -2.33 -13.35 -1.89
C GLY A 19 -2.88 -13.26 -0.47
N LEU A 20 -2.31 -12.41 0.39
CA LEU A 20 -2.85 -12.16 1.72
C LEU A 20 -4.26 -11.56 1.66
N PHE A 21 -4.47 -10.57 0.77
CA PHE A 21 -5.79 -9.99 0.56
C PHE A 21 -6.81 -11.04 0.09
N HIS A 22 -6.51 -11.78 -0.97
CA HIS A 22 -7.40 -12.81 -1.50
C HIS A 22 -7.64 -13.93 -0.49
N GLY A 23 -6.67 -14.27 0.34
CA GLY A 23 -6.84 -15.24 1.42
C GLY A 23 -7.90 -14.78 2.43
N VAL A 24 -7.87 -13.50 2.83
CA VAL A 24 -8.89 -12.91 3.71
C VAL A 24 -10.27 -12.93 3.04
N ILE A 25 -10.37 -12.52 1.77
CA ILE A 25 -11.64 -12.51 1.04
C ILE A 25 -12.20 -13.93 0.85
N LEU A 26 -11.34 -14.91 0.58
CA LEU A 26 -11.71 -16.32 0.44
C LEU A 26 -12.33 -16.85 1.74
N VAL A 27 -11.67 -16.59 2.88
CA VAL A 27 -12.15 -17.02 4.19
C VAL A 27 -13.48 -16.35 4.55
N LEU A 28 -13.63 -15.06 4.26
CA LEU A 28 -14.91 -14.36 4.44
C LEU A 28 -16.01 -14.95 3.55
N GLY A 29 -15.68 -15.28 2.30
CA GLY A 29 -16.64 -15.91 1.41
C GLY A 29 -17.06 -17.29 1.90
N LEU A 30 -16.14 -18.10 2.43
CA LEU A 30 -16.48 -19.40 3.02
C LEU A 30 -17.40 -19.25 4.24
N ALA A 31 -17.19 -18.20 5.04
CA ALA A 31 -18.06 -17.87 6.18
C ALA A 31 -19.51 -17.65 5.78
N THR A 32 -19.75 -16.96 4.67
CA THR A 32 -21.12 -16.62 4.24
C THR A 32 -21.89 -17.84 3.77
N PHE A 33 -21.23 -18.83 3.14
CA PHE A 33 -21.88 -20.10 2.80
C PHE A 33 -22.47 -20.77 4.03
N LEU A 34 -21.73 -20.81 5.15
CA LEU A 34 -22.27 -21.35 6.38
C LEU A 34 -23.44 -20.54 6.93
N ALA A 35 -23.29 -19.21 6.94
CA ALA A 35 -24.31 -18.33 7.49
C ALA A 35 -25.65 -18.53 6.77
N ASP A 36 -25.57 -18.75 5.45
CA ASP A 36 -26.71 -19.00 4.57
C ASP A 36 -27.09 -20.50 4.49
N GLN A 37 -26.48 -21.36 5.31
CA GLN A 37 -26.71 -22.81 5.35
C GLN A 37 -26.49 -23.52 4.01
N MET A 38 -25.61 -22.97 3.17
CA MET A 38 -25.18 -23.56 1.91
C MET A 38 -23.97 -24.47 2.12
N GLU A 39 -23.87 -25.53 1.32
CA GLU A 39 -22.71 -26.42 1.33
C GLU A 39 -21.48 -25.66 0.80
N PRO A 40 -20.38 -25.54 1.57
CA PRO A 40 -19.18 -24.85 1.11
C PRO A 40 -18.51 -25.61 -0.04
N PRO A 41 -17.75 -24.93 -0.92
CA PRO A 41 -16.96 -25.62 -1.93
C PRO A 41 -15.95 -26.56 -1.27
N SER A 42 -15.60 -27.65 -1.97
CA SER A 42 -14.54 -28.55 -1.50
C SER A 42 -13.21 -27.79 -1.31
N PRO A 43 -12.32 -28.24 -0.40
CA PRO A 43 -11.03 -27.58 -0.17
C PRO A 43 -10.20 -27.39 -1.45
N ASP A 44 -10.19 -28.40 -2.33
CA ASP A 44 -9.51 -28.32 -3.62
C ASP A 44 -10.10 -27.23 -4.51
N ARG A 45 -11.44 -27.10 -4.51
CA ARG A 45 -12.12 -26.06 -5.29
C ARG A 45 -11.86 -24.67 -4.73
N ALA A 46 -11.88 -24.51 -3.41
CA ALA A 46 -11.55 -23.24 -2.76
C ALA A 46 -10.09 -22.83 -3.04
N PHE A 47 -9.15 -23.78 -2.99
CA PHE A 47 -7.75 -23.54 -3.34
C PHE A 47 -7.57 -23.18 -4.81
N GLN A 48 -8.25 -23.88 -5.73
CA GLN A 48 -8.25 -23.53 -7.16
C GLN A 48 -8.75 -22.12 -7.39
N ILE A 49 -9.87 -21.74 -6.76
CA ILE A 49 -10.42 -20.38 -6.84
C ILE A 49 -9.38 -19.35 -6.39
N PHE A 50 -8.75 -19.57 -5.23
CA PHE A 50 -7.71 -18.71 -4.70
C PHE A 50 -6.53 -18.54 -5.66
N VAL A 51 -5.98 -19.65 -6.15
CA VAL A 51 -4.84 -19.64 -7.09
C VAL A 51 -5.20 -18.92 -8.38
N LEU A 52 -6.40 -19.13 -8.91
CA LEU A 52 -6.87 -18.48 -10.13
C LEU A 52 -7.05 -16.97 -9.95
N GLN A 53 -7.60 -16.52 -8.83
CA GLN A 53 -7.73 -15.09 -8.54
C GLN A 53 -6.36 -14.41 -8.41
N VAL A 54 -5.48 -14.95 -7.56
CA VAL A 54 -4.13 -14.40 -7.36
C VAL A 54 -3.33 -14.43 -8.66
N GLY A 55 -3.43 -15.52 -9.43
CA GLY A 55 -2.78 -15.67 -10.72
C GLY A 55 -3.28 -14.66 -11.75
N THR A 56 -4.59 -14.41 -11.79
CA THR A 56 -5.20 -13.42 -12.70
C THR A 56 -4.70 -12.01 -12.38
N ASP A 57 -4.73 -11.60 -11.11
CA ASP A 57 -4.24 -10.28 -10.70
C ASP A 57 -2.73 -10.13 -10.96
N ALA A 58 -1.95 -11.17 -10.67
CA ALA A 58 -0.53 -11.19 -10.96
C ALA A 58 -0.24 -11.04 -12.45
N ALA A 59 -0.96 -11.77 -13.32
CA ALA A 59 -0.82 -11.67 -14.76
C ALA A 59 -1.20 -10.29 -15.29
N LEU A 60 -2.30 -9.71 -14.81
CA LEU A 60 -2.74 -8.36 -15.17
C LEU A 60 -1.73 -7.30 -14.71
N MET A 61 -1.12 -7.46 -13.53
CA MET A 61 -0.04 -6.60 -13.06
C MET A 61 1.22 -6.67 -13.92
N VAL A 62 1.60 -7.87 -14.39
CA VAL A 62 2.72 -8.04 -15.34
C VAL A 62 2.42 -7.36 -16.67
N ALA A 63 1.23 -7.60 -17.22
CA ALA A 63 0.78 -7.00 -18.47
C ALA A 63 0.72 -5.47 -18.35
N GLY A 64 0.17 -4.96 -17.24
CA GLY A 64 0.13 -3.54 -16.92
C GLY A 64 1.52 -2.93 -16.81
N HIS A 65 2.46 -3.57 -16.10
CA HIS A 65 3.86 -3.13 -16.05
C HIS A 65 4.49 -3.05 -17.44
N TRP A 66 4.30 -4.07 -18.27
CA TRP A 66 4.82 -4.10 -19.64
C TRP A 66 4.26 -2.94 -20.49
N LEU A 67 2.95 -2.70 -20.42
CA LEU A 67 2.29 -1.57 -21.07
C LEU A 67 2.80 -0.21 -20.55
N MET A 68 2.95 -0.05 -19.23
CA MET A 68 3.47 1.19 -18.64
C MET A 68 4.91 1.45 -19.08
N ARG A 69 5.72 0.39 -19.25
CA ARG A 69 7.08 0.48 -19.78
C ARG A 69 7.10 0.88 -21.25
N SER A 70 6.21 0.35 -22.09
CA SER A 70 6.14 0.71 -23.52
C SER A 70 5.68 2.16 -23.70
N LEU A 71 4.71 2.60 -22.88
CA LEU A 71 4.22 3.99 -22.84
C LEU A 71 5.14 4.96 -22.06
N ARG A 72 6.23 4.47 -21.47
CA ARG A 72 7.24 5.25 -20.72
C ARG A 72 6.69 5.99 -19.50
N TYR A 73 5.59 5.53 -18.91
CA TYR A 73 5.11 6.05 -17.64
C TYR A 73 5.92 5.48 -16.47
N SER A 74 6.38 6.34 -15.56
CA SER A 74 7.26 5.95 -14.43
C SER A 74 6.89 6.60 -13.09
N THR A 75 5.71 7.22 -13.02
CA THR A 75 5.24 7.88 -11.81
C THR A 75 4.52 6.89 -10.89
N ARG A 76 4.55 7.16 -9.58
CA ARG A 76 3.84 6.35 -8.59
C ARG A 76 2.34 6.36 -8.81
N ALA A 77 1.78 7.54 -9.14
CA ALA A 77 0.36 7.69 -9.42
C ALA A 77 -0.06 6.81 -10.60
N ALA A 78 0.73 6.79 -11.68
CA ALA A 78 0.40 5.99 -12.85
C ALA A 78 0.47 4.49 -12.56
N TYR A 79 1.45 4.02 -11.79
CA TYR A 79 1.50 2.62 -11.34
C TYR A 79 0.38 2.27 -10.34
N GLY A 80 -0.03 3.20 -9.48
CA GLY A 80 -1.20 3.04 -8.63
C GLY A 80 -2.47 2.88 -9.46
N LEU A 81 -2.73 3.77 -10.42
CA LEU A 81 -3.88 3.65 -11.31
C LEU A 81 -3.85 2.36 -12.13
N MET A 82 -2.68 1.97 -12.63
CA MET A 82 -2.50 0.70 -13.34
C MET A 82 -2.87 -0.49 -12.44
N GLY A 83 -2.38 -0.53 -11.21
CA GLY A 83 -2.71 -1.62 -10.28
C GLY A 83 -4.19 -1.63 -9.90
N GLY A 84 -4.81 -0.46 -9.71
CA GLY A 84 -6.25 -0.36 -9.48
C GLY A 84 -7.08 -0.86 -10.66
N ALA A 85 -6.68 -0.50 -11.88
CA ALA A 85 -7.32 -0.99 -13.10
C ALA A 85 -7.13 -2.50 -13.29
N ALA A 86 -5.94 -3.02 -13.00
CA ALA A 86 -5.65 -4.45 -13.04
C ALA A 86 -6.56 -5.22 -12.07
N ALA A 87 -6.70 -4.77 -10.82
CA ALA A 87 -7.58 -5.40 -9.85
C ALA A 87 -9.08 -5.25 -10.21
N ALA A 88 -9.50 -4.14 -10.81
CA ALA A 88 -10.86 -3.98 -11.31
C ALA A 88 -11.18 -5.00 -12.41
N LEU A 89 -10.26 -5.17 -13.35
CA LEU A 89 -10.39 -6.14 -14.44
C LEU A 89 -10.34 -7.58 -13.90
N GLY A 90 -9.42 -7.88 -12.98
CA GLY A 90 -9.34 -9.18 -12.31
C GLY A 90 -10.63 -9.52 -11.58
N TYR A 91 -11.21 -8.57 -10.85
CA TYR A 91 -12.51 -8.71 -10.21
C TYR A 91 -13.64 -8.95 -11.23
N GLY A 92 -13.67 -8.22 -12.35
CA GLY A 92 -14.64 -8.43 -13.43
C GLY A 92 -14.52 -9.82 -14.07
N ILE A 93 -13.31 -10.31 -14.29
CA ILE A 93 -13.04 -11.68 -14.77
C ILE A 93 -13.49 -12.71 -13.73
N ALA A 94 -13.23 -12.46 -12.46
CA ALA A 94 -13.64 -13.35 -11.39
C ALA A 94 -15.17 -13.46 -11.29
N LEU A 95 -15.88 -12.34 -11.44
CA LEU A 95 -17.34 -12.30 -11.54
C LEU A 95 -17.86 -13.12 -12.72
N SER A 96 -17.31 -12.93 -13.92
CA SER A 96 -17.82 -13.57 -15.13
C SER A 96 -17.54 -15.08 -15.19
N ASN A 97 -16.51 -15.55 -14.48
CA ASN A 97 -16.11 -16.96 -14.46
C ASN A 97 -16.52 -17.70 -13.18
N ASN A 98 -17.38 -17.11 -12.34
CA ASN A 98 -17.79 -17.67 -11.05
C ASN A 98 -16.59 -18.07 -10.17
N LEU A 99 -15.54 -17.24 -10.20
CA LEU A 99 -14.35 -17.42 -9.37
C LEU A 99 -14.47 -16.67 -8.05
N LEU A 100 -15.54 -15.93 -7.78
CA LEU A 100 -15.79 -15.38 -6.46
C LEU A 100 -16.52 -16.42 -5.63
N ILE A 101 -15.99 -16.75 -4.45
CA ILE A 101 -16.74 -17.58 -3.49
C ILE A 101 -18.03 -16.85 -3.14
N MET A 102 -17.95 -15.57 -2.75
CA MET A 102 -19.12 -14.74 -2.53
C MET A 102 -19.30 -13.76 -3.69
N PRO A 103 -20.20 -14.03 -4.65
CA PRO A 103 -20.60 -12.99 -5.58
C PRO A 103 -21.29 -11.86 -4.80
N PRO A 104 -21.07 -10.59 -5.17
CA PRO A 104 -21.76 -9.45 -4.57
C PRO A 104 -23.28 -9.59 -4.77
N LEU A 105 -24.05 -9.14 -3.79
CA LEU A 105 -25.50 -9.00 -3.91
C LEU A 105 -25.86 -8.18 -5.15
N ASP A 106 -26.99 -8.47 -5.78
CA ASP A 106 -27.45 -7.69 -6.92
C ASP A 106 -27.58 -6.21 -6.54
N GLY A 107 -27.09 -5.34 -7.42
CA GLY A 107 -26.97 -3.90 -7.15
C GLY A 107 -25.70 -3.47 -6.38
N THR A 108 -24.91 -4.40 -5.79
CA THR A 108 -23.70 -4.06 -5.01
C THR A 108 -22.39 -4.31 -5.76
N ARG A 109 -22.44 -4.71 -7.03
CA ARG A 109 -21.26 -5.05 -7.84
C ARG A 109 -20.22 -3.92 -7.89
N LEU A 110 -20.68 -2.67 -8.00
CA LEU A 110 -19.82 -1.49 -8.07
C LEU A 110 -19.18 -1.18 -6.72
N THR A 111 -19.94 -1.23 -5.63
CA THR A 111 -19.42 -0.97 -4.28
C THR A 111 -18.44 -2.07 -3.85
N ALA A 112 -18.73 -3.32 -4.18
CA ALA A 112 -17.83 -4.45 -3.91
C ALA A 112 -16.49 -4.35 -4.67
N SER A 113 -16.47 -3.68 -5.84
CA SER A 113 -15.23 -3.48 -6.62
C SER A 113 -14.26 -2.45 -6.02
N VAL A 114 -14.75 -1.57 -5.13
CA VAL A 114 -13.93 -0.49 -4.54
C VAL A 114 -12.75 -1.06 -3.77
N LEU A 115 -12.97 -2.11 -2.98
CA LEU A 115 -11.93 -2.70 -2.15
C LEU A 115 -10.81 -3.35 -2.99
N PRO A 116 -11.10 -4.23 -3.97
CA PRO A 116 -10.10 -4.72 -4.92
C PRO A 116 -9.35 -3.59 -5.63
N ILE A 117 -10.04 -2.54 -6.09
CA ILE A 117 -9.39 -1.39 -6.75
C ILE A 117 -8.36 -0.73 -5.83
N LEU A 118 -8.74 -0.44 -4.58
CA LEU A 118 -7.84 0.19 -3.61
C LEU A 118 -6.62 -0.70 -3.31
N VAL A 119 -6.84 -2.01 -3.17
CA VAL A 119 -5.77 -2.99 -2.95
C VAL A 119 -4.84 -3.03 -4.17
N GLY A 120 -5.38 -3.04 -5.38
CA GLY A 120 -4.63 -2.95 -6.63
C GLY A 120 -3.80 -1.65 -6.71
N MET A 121 -4.37 -0.51 -6.30
CA MET A 121 -3.64 0.76 -6.27
C MET A 121 -2.45 0.70 -5.31
N VAL A 122 -2.62 0.11 -4.12
CA VAL A 122 -1.54 -0.10 -3.16
C VAL A 122 -0.48 -1.02 -3.74
N ALA A 123 -0.88 -2.14 -4.35
CA ALA A 123 0.01 -3.10 -5.00
C ALA A 123 0.87 -2.44 -6.09
N GLY A 124 0.25 -1.63 -6.95
CA GLY A 124 0.95 -0.87 -8.00
C GLY A 124 1.97 0.12 -7.45
N VAL A 125 1.61 0.90 -6.43
CA VAL A 125 2.53 1.84 -5.77
C VAL A 125 3.66 1.11 -5.04
N MET A 126 3.36 -0.04 -4.42
CA MET A 126 4.37 -0.86 -3.77
C MET A 126 5.37 -1.41 -4.79
N TYR A 127 4.89 -1.92 -5.93
CA TYR A 127 5.74 -2.44 -6.99
C TYR A 127 6.76 -1.40 -7.46
N VAL A 128 6.31 -0.22 -7.92
CA VAL A 128 7.21 0.82 -8.46
C VAL A 128 8.23 1.30 -7.44
N LYS A 129 7.87 1.32 -6.16
CA LYS A 129 8.76 1.74 -5.08
C LYS A 129 9.84 0.69 -4.80
N LEU A 130 9.47 -0.59 -4.76
CA LEU A 130 10.41 -1.69 -4.51
C LEU A 130 11.28 -2.02 -5.72
N ALA A 131 10.73 -1.90 -6.93
CA ALA A 131 11.44 -2.20 -8.16
C ALA A 131 12.53 -1.17 -8.48
N GLY A 132 12.31 0.09 -8.10
CA GLY A 132 13.20 1.19 -8.42
C GLY A 132 13.10 1.62 -9.89
N ARG A 133 14.03 2.48 -10.30
CA ARG A 133 14.07 3.06 -11.65
C ARG A 133 15.40 2.76 -12.31
N GLU A 134 15.37 2.60 -13.62
CA GLU A 134 16.54 2.48 -14.48
C GLU A 134 16.50 3.54 -15.59
N MET A 135 17.67 4.02 -15.99
CA MET A 135 17.79 4.92 -17.14
C MET A 135 17.84 4.06 -18.40
N ARG A 136 16.82 4.20 -19.26
CA ARG A 136 16.87 3.63 -20.61
C ARG A 136 17.50 4.65 -21.56
N ALA A 137 18.53 4.23 -22.28
CA ALA A 137 19.12 5.01 -23.36
C ALA A 137 18.04 5.37 -24.39
N VAL A 138 18.07 6.60 -24.87
CA VAL A 138 17.21 7.01 -26.00
C VAL A 138 17.73 6.24 -27.22
N PRO A 139 16.87 5.59 -28.03
CA PRO A 139 17.33 4.91 -29.24
C PRO A 139 18.03 5.92 -30.14
N ALA A 140 19.27 5.61 -30.54
CA ALA A 140 20.01 6.38 -31.53
C ALA A 140 19.25 6.29 -32.86
N GLY A 141 18.55 7.36 -33.21
CA GLY A 141 17.67 7.43 -34.38
C GLY A 141 17.28 8.85 -34.78
N GLU A 142 17.43 9.83 -33.89
CA GLU A 142 17.65 11.22 -34.27
C GLU A 142 19.15 11.45 -34.17
N THR A 143 19.82 11.63 -35.30
CA THR A 143 21.24 11.94 -35.41
C THR A 143 21.56 13.32 -34.81
N PRO A 144 22.42 13.42 -33.79
CA PRO A 144 23.45 14.44 -33.77
C PRO A 144 24.70 13.84 -34.40
N ASP A 145 25.19 14.48 -35.46
CA ASP A 145 26.50 14.20 -36.01
C ASP A 145 27.57 14.15 -34.90
N ALA A 146 28.44 13.14 -35.04
CA ALA A 146 29.80 13.03 -34.52
C ALA A 146 30.08 13.27 -33.02
N ALA A 147 30.65 12.22 -32.45
CA ALA A 147 31.73 12.23 -31.44
C ALA A 147 31.45 12.90 -30.09
N THR A 148 31.32 12.06 -29.06
CA THR A 148 32.22 11.96 -27.89
C THR A 148 31.52 10.99 -26.92
N GLU A 149 32.23 9.99 -26.38
CA GLU A 149 31.76 9.27 -25.19
C GLU A 149 31.53 10.31 -24.09
N ALA A 150 30.27 10.74 -23.93
CA ALA A 150 29.90 11.63 -22.86
C ALA A 150 30.21 10.89 -21.55
N PRO A 151 31.11 11.40 -20.69
CA PRO A 151 31.37 10.77 -19.41
C PRO A 151 30.05 10.60 -18.68
N ALA A 152 29.81 9.42 -18.11
CA ALA A 152 28.61 9.10 -17.35
C ALA A 152 28.35 10.23 -16.36
N THR A 153 27.42 11.12 -16.69
CA THR A 153 27.20 12.33 -15.93
C THR A 153 26.73 11.85 -14.56
N PRO A 154 27.49 12.12 -13.48
CA PRO A 154 27.10 11.66 -12.16
C PRO A 154 25.68 12.17 -11.88
N ALA A 155 24.85 11.31 -11.29
CA ALA A 155 23.46 11.65 -11.00
C ALA A 155 23.43 12.99 -10.25
N VAL A 156 22.86 14.02 -10.88
CA VAL A 156 22.82 15.37 -10.33
C VAL A 156 22.00 15.33 -9.04
N THR A 157 22.67 15.42 -7.89
CA THR A 157 22.07 15.29 -6.56
C THR A 157 21.62 16.64 -6.02
N PHE A 158 20.31 16.81 -5.76
CA PHE A 158 19.73 17.98 -5.10
C PHE A 158 20.35 18.26 -3.72
N ASP A 159 21.17 19.30 -3.64
CA ASP A 159 21.82 19.80 -2.41
C ASP A 159 21.08 21.03 -1.86
N GLY A 160 19.77 20.91 -1.69
CA GLY A 160 18.93 21.97 -1.13
C GLY A 160 18.05 21.45 0.00
N PRO A 161 17.35 22.35 0.72
CA PRO A 161 16.43 21.94 1.79
C PRO A 161 15.32 21.06 1.22
N VAL A 162 15.01 19.98 1.91
CA VAL A 162 13.99 19.00 1.50
C VAL A 162 12.90 18.86 2.55
N GLN A 163 11.71 18.46 2.11
CA GLN A 163 10.57 18.12 2.94
C GLN A 163 9.97 16.78 2.53
N VAL A 164 9.16 16.20 3.42
CA VAL A 164 8.42 14.98 3.10
C VAL A 164 7.18 15.34 2.28
N ARG A 165 6.94 14.58 1.21
CA ARG A 165 5.82 14.84 0.31
C ARG A 165 4.48 14.46 0.94
N THR A 166 3.47 15.31 0.78
CA THR A 166 2.08 14.94 1.11
C THR A 166 1.60 13.86 0.13
N SER A 167 1.30 12.65 0.62
CA SER A 167 0.86 11.53 -0.22
C SER A 167 -0.33 10.80 0.39
N LEU A 168 -1.49 10.92 -0.25
CA LEU A 168 -2.71 10.22 0.17
C LEU A 168 -2.53 8.70 0.14
N THR A 169 -1.83 8.17 -0.87
CA THR A 169 -1.52 6.73 -0.93
C THR A 169 -0.62 6.28 0.21
N ALA A 170 0.37 7.10 0.61
CA ALA A 170 1.19 6.78 1.77
C ALA A 170 0.36 6.78 3.07
N VAL A 171 -0.61 7.70 3.20
CA VAL A 171 -1.56 7.69 4.32
C VAL A 171 -2.38 6.40 4.31
N ALA A 172 -2.98 6.03 3.18
CA ALA A 172 -3.80 4.82 3.08
C ALA A 172 -3.00 3.55 3.45
N ILE A 173 -1.79 3.40 2.92
CA ILE A 173 -0.90 2.26 3.24
C ILE A 173 -0.55 2.28 4.73
N ALA A 174 -0.09 3.41 5.26
CA ALA A 174 0.32 3.52 6.65
C ALA A 174 -0.85 3.31 7.62
N ALA A 175 -2.08 3.69 7.25
CA ALA A 175 -3.27 3.49 8.05
C ALA A 175 -3.71 2.02 8.11
N ALA A 176 -3.49 1.26 7.04
CA ALA A 176 -3.86 -0.16 6.98
C ALA A 176 -2.87 -1.09 7.68
N VAL A 177 -1.57 -0.74 7.70
CA VAL A 177 -0.51 -1.63 8.22
C VAL A 177 -0.71 -2.02 9.71
N PRO A 178 -0.94 -1.08 10.64
CA PRO A 178 -1.15 -1.45 12.05
C PRO A 178 -2.37 -2.33 12.23
N ALA A 179 -3.47 -2.05 11.52
CA ALA A 179 -4.67 -2.87 11.58
C ALA A 179 -4.40 -4.31 11.12
N ALA A 180 -3.66 -4.45 10.01
CA ALA A 180 -3.24 -5.76 9.51
C ALA A 180 -2.34 -6.50 10.51
N ILE A 181 -1.37 -5.81 11.13
CA ILE A 181 -0.48 -6.40 12.14
C ILE A 181 -1.27 -6.82 13.38
N VAL A 182 -2.09 -5.92 13.93
CA VAL A 182 -2.94 -6.19 15.10
C VAL A 182 -3.83 -7.38 14.81
N ALA A 183 -4.46 -7.43 13.64
CA ALA A 183 -5.29 -8.57 13.28
C ALA A 183 -4.46 -9.85 13.18
N VAL A 184 -3.32 -9.86 12.48
CA VAL A 184 -2.45 -11.05 12.37
C VAL A 184 -1.94 -11.54 13.73
N VAL A 185 -1.68 -10.66 14.69
CA VAL A 185 -1.20 -11.02 16.03
C VAL A 185 -2.36 -11.44 16.96
N THR A 186 -3.48 -10.72 16.89
CA THR A 186 -4.61 -10.90 17.79
C THR A 186 -5.44 -12.12 17.39
N ILE A 187 -5.53 -12.42 16.09
CA ILE A 187 -6.29 -13.55 15.57
C ILE A 187 -5.82 -14.88 16.19
N PRO A 188 -4.52 -15.29 16.11
CA PRO A 188 -4.05 -16.52 16.72
C PRO A 188 -4.33 -16.58 18.22
N PHE A 189 -4.17 -15.45 18.91
CA PHE A 189 -4.37 -15.36 20.35
C PHE A 189 -5.85 -15.54 20.74
N VAL A 190 -6.75 -14.82 20.06
CA VAL A 190 -8.20 -14.94 20.23
C VAL A 190 -8.67 -16.35 19.84
N THR A 191 -8.20 -16.90 18.72
CA THR A 191 -8.51 -18.29 18.35
C THR A 191 -7.95 -19.31 19.34
N SER A 192 -6.81 -19.06 19.98
CA SER A 192 -6.25 -19.98 20.99
C SER A 192 -7.01 -19.94 22.33
N ILE A 193 -7.58 -18.79 22.69
CA ILE A 193 -8.33 -18.61 23.95
C ILE A 193 -9.78 -19.06 23.79
N PHE A 194 -10.40 -18.71 22.67
CA PHE A 194 -11.82 -18.95 22.43
C PHE A 194 -12.10 -20.18 21.55
N GLY A 195 -11.12 -20.64 20.75
CA GLY A 195 -11.25 -21.80 19.87
C GLY A 195 -10.71 -23.06 20.52
N HIS A 196 -11.59 -23.86 21.12
CA HIS A 196 -11.26 -25.24 21.46
C HIS A 196 -11.46 -26.08 20.20
N PHE A 197 -10.39 -26.32 19.44
CA PHE A 197 -10.36 -27.34 18.38
C PHE A 197 -10.58 -28.71 19.04
N SER A 198 -11.83 -29.11 19.17
CA SER A 198 -12.19 -30.43 19.67
C SER A 198 -11.98 -31.41 18.53
N ALA A 199 -10.83 -32.09 18.53
CA ALA A 199 -10.55 -33.21 17.63
C ALA A 199 -11.27 -34.50 18.07
N ASP A 200 -12.11 -34.42 19.11
CA ASP A 200 -12.88 -35.54 19.63
C ASP A 200 -13.95 -35.96 18.62
N GLY A 201 -13.66 -37.06 17.91
CA GLY A 201 -14.46 -37.65 16.85
C GLY A 201 -15.80 -38.25 17.30
N SER A 202 -16.64 -37.50 18.01
CA SER A 202 -18.01 -37.94 18.31
C SER A 202 -19.02 -37.38 17.30
N HIS A 203 -19.22 -38.15 16.24
CA HIS A 203 -20.46 -38.36 15.44
C HIS A 203 -21.29 -37.20 14.88
N SER A 204 -20.95 -35.93 15.07
CA SER A 204 -21.50 -34.83 14.24
C SER A 204 -20.41 -33.81 13.92
N PHE A 205 -19.78 -34.01 12.76
CA PHE A 205 -18.86 -33.03 12.19
C PHE A 205 -19.66 -31.76 11.85
N ASN A 206 -19.73 -30.84 12.81
CA ASN A 206 -20.47 -29.59 12.66
C ASN A 206 -19.65 -28.61 11.83
N TRP A 207 -19.75 -28.73 10.50
CA TRP A 207 -19.13 -27.85 9.52
C TRP A 207 -19.37 -26.36 9.84
N SER A 208 -20.55 -26.02 10.36
CA SER A 208 -20.93 -24.67 10.76
C SER A 208 -20.12 -24.14 11.94
N LYS A 209 -19.67 -25.00 12.86
CA LYS A 209 -18.78 -24.61 13.95
C LYS A 209 -17.35 -24.37 13.45
N GLN A 210 -16.79 -25.29 12.66
CA GLN A 210 -15.43 -25.16 12.14
C GLN A 210 -15.27 -23.96 11.21
N VAL A 211 -16.19 -23.74 10.27
CA VAL A 211 -16.04 -22.62 9.35
C VAL A 211 -16.40 -21.28 10.01
N ASN A 212 -17.26 -21.22 11.05
CA ASN A 212 -17.39 -20.01 11.87
C ASN A 212 -16.11 -19.70 12.65
N GLU A 213 -15.44 -20.72 13.20
CA GLU A 213 -14.14 -20.57 13.87
C GLU A 213 -13.03 -20.14 12.89
N MET A 214 -13.09 -20.57 11.62
CA MET A 214 -12.18 -20.09 10.55
C MET A 214 -12.52 -18.69 10.05
N ALA A 215 -13.80 -18.33 10.01
CA ALA A 215 -14.31 -17.05 9.53
C ALA A 215 -14.12 -15.90 10.52
N PHE A 216 -14.26 -16.19 11.81
CA PHE A 216 -14.18 -15.22 12.89
C PHE A 216 -12.90 -14.37 12.82
N PRO A 217 -11.71 -14.97 12.59
CA PRO A 217 -10.50 -14.24 12.25
C PRO A 217 -10.65 -13.17 11.16
N ALA A 218 -11.27 -13.52 10.04
CA ALA A 218 -11.37 -12.63 8.89
C ALA A 218 -12.41 -11.52 9.12
N TYR A 219 -13.52 -11.81 9.81
CA TYR A 219 -14.46 -10.77 10.24
C TYR A 219 -13.81 -9.81 11.22
N PHE A 220 -13.06 -10.33 12.21
CA PHE A 220 -12.34 -9.51 13.16
C PHE A 220 -11.26 -8.66 12.48
N PHE A 221 -10.55 -9.23 11.49
CA PHE A 221 -9.60 -8.50 10.65
C PHE A 221 -10.27 -7.33 9.94
N MET A 222 -11.38 -7.58 9.23
CA MET A 222 -12.08 -6.56 8.46
C MET A 222 -12.69 -5.48 9.35
N LEU A 223 -13.32 -5.87 10.45
CA LEU A 223 -13.86 -4.94 11.43
C LEU A 223 -12.74 -4.07 12.00
N THR A 224 -11.64 -4.68 12.44
CA THR A 224 -10.48 -3.94 12.95
C THR A 224 -9.96 -2.97 11.91
N LEU A 225 -9.80 -3.40 10.65
CA LEU A 225 -9.31 -2.56 9.57
C LEU A 225 -10.25 -1.39 9.28
N MET A 226 -11.56 -1.62 9.17
CA MET A 226 -12.52 -0.55 8.91
C MET A 226 -12.60 0.44 10.07
N THR A 227 -12.73 -0.05 11.30
CA THR A 227 -12.86 0.78 12.50
C THR A 227 -11.59 1.58 12.79
N THR A 228 -10.40 1.04 12.49
CA THR A 228 -9.14 1.70 12.83
C THR A 228 -8.54 2.51 11.67
N SER A 229 -8.90 2.26 10.41
CA SER A 229 -8.31 2.93 9.25
C SER A 229 -8.51 4.46 9.26
N LEU A 230 -9.73 4.94 9.54
CA LEU A 230 -10.03 6.37 9.55
C LEU A 230 -9.33 7.10 10.71
N PRO A 231 -9.42 6.64 11.98
CA PRO A 231 -8.62 7.20 13.06
C PRO A 231 -7.11 7.17 12.77
N SER A 232 -6.60 6.08 12.17
CA SER A 232 -5.19 5.96 11.80
C SER A 232 -4.78 7.01 10.77
N ALA A 233 -5.62 7.26 9.76
CA ALA A 233 -5.37 8.30 8.77
C ALA A 233 -5.27 9.70 9.41
N ILE A 234 -6.12 10.00 10.41
CA ILE A 234 -6.06 11.25 11.17
C ILE A 234 -4.75 11.34 11.95
N VAL A 235 -4.36 10.29 12.66
CA VAL A 235 -3.09 10.21 13.40
C VAL A 235 -1.89 10.46 12.47
N ILE A 236 -1.90 9.86 11.27
CA ILE A 236 -0.85 10.07 10.27
C ILE A 236 -0.84 11.50 9.75
N ALA A 237 -2.00 12.10 9.49
CA ALA A 237 -2.10 13.48 9.04
C ALA A 237 -1.51 14.46 10.08
N ILE A 238 -1.85 14.28 11.35
CA ILE A 238 -1.30 15.06 12.47
C ILE A 238 0.21 14.83 12.59
N THR A 239 0.65 13.57 12.55
CA THR A 239 2.08 13.20 12.61
C THR A 239 2.86 13.90 11.49
N HIS A 240 2.35 13.86 10.26
CA HIS A 240 2.96 14.53 9.12
C HIS A 240 2.99 16.05 9.29
N ALA A 241 1.90 16.66 9.77
CA ALA A 241 1.82 18.10 10.00
C ALA A 241 2.85 18.57 11.04
N ILE A 242 2.97 17.86 12.17
CA ILE A 242 3.95 18.16 13.23
C ILE A 242 5.38 17.95 12.72
N ALA A 243 5.66 16.83 12.04
CA ALA A 243 6.98 16.58 11.49
C ALA A 243 7.36 17.65 10.46
N ARG A 244 6.41 18.10 9.63
CA ARG A 244 6.63 19.14 8.63
C ARG A 244 6.87 20.51 9.25
N SER A 245 6.10 20.91 10.25
CA SER A 245 6.29 22.20 10.95
C SER A 245 7.62 22.27 11.69
N THR A 246 8.10 21.13 12.19
CA THR A 246 9.41 21.00 12.87
C THR A 246 10.57 20.65 11.92
N ARG A 247 10.33 20.68 10.60
CA ARG A 247 11.31 20.36 9.53
C ARG A 247 11.99 18.99 9.69
N ARG A 248 11.30 18.02 10.29
CA ARG A 248 11.78 16.66 10.46
C ARG A 248 11.54 15.83 9.21
N THR A 249 12.58 15.13 8.77
CA THR A 249 12.56 14.33 7.54
C THR A 249 13.05 12.91 7.74
N ARG A 250 13.50 12.50 8.93
CA ARG A 250 13.98 11.13 9.17
C ARG A 250 12.82 10.19 9.53
N GLY A 251 12.95 8.91 9.20
CA GLY A 251 11.97 7.88 9.57
C GLY A 251 11.77 7.78 11.09
N ILE A 252 12.85 7.89 11.86
CA ILE A 252 12.80 7.84 13.32
C ILE A 252 12.04 9.02 13.93
N ASP A 253 12.14 10.22 13.34
CA ASP A 253 11.38 11.39 13.80
C ASP A 253 9.87 11.14 13.62
N TYR A 254 9.47 10.65 12.44
CA TYR A 254 8.08 10.30 12.15
C TYR A 254 7.57 9.19 13.08
N SER A 255 8.43 8.23 13.41
CA SER A 255 8.10 7.13 14.33
C SER A 255 7.83 7.65 15.74
N GLY A 256 8.73 8.51 16.26
CA GLY A 256 8.57 9.10 17.60
C GLY A 256 7.36 10.03 17.70
N ILE A 257 7.14 10.88 16.69
CA ILE A 257 5.96 11.76 16.63
C ILE A 257 4.68 10.90 16.53
N GLY A 258 4.68 9.87 15.68
CA GLY A 258 3.55 8.96 15.53
C GLY A 258 3.19 8.25 16.83
N ALA A 259 4.20 7.77 17.57
CA ALA A 259 4.01 7.17 18.89
C ALA A 259 3.37 8.17 19.88
N ALA A 260 3.86 9.41 19.91
CA ALA A 260 3.34 10.46 20.78
C ALA A 260 1.89 10.83 20.44
N VAL A 261 1.57 11.01 19.16
CA VAL A 261 0.20 11.34 18.70
C VAL A 261 -0.77 10.19 19.00
N ALA A 262 -0.37 8.94 18.71
CA ALA A 262 -1.22 7.78 18.99
C ALA A 262 -1.38 7.52 20.50
N GLY A 263 -0.33 7.76 21.29
CA GLY A 263 -0.39 7.72 22.76
C GLY A 263 -1.34 8.78 23.32
N ALA A 264 -1.28 10.02 22.81
CA ALA A 264 -2.23 11.07 23.16
C ALA A 264 -3.67 10.69 22.79
N GLY A 265 -3.87 10.07 21.63
CA GLY A 265 -5.16 9.50 21.23
C GLY A 265 -5.68 8.43 22.21
N ALA A 266 -4.80 7.56 22.71
CA ALA A 266 -5.18 6.57 23.73
C ALA A 266 -5.55 7.21 25.07
N VAL A 267 -4.87 8.30 25.47
CA VAL A 267 -5.25 9.07 26.66
C VAL A 267 -6.64 9.68 26.50
N LEU A 268 -6.98 10.20 25.32
CA LEU A 268 -8.32 10.73 25.05
C LEU A 268 -9.40 9.63 25.05
N ALA A 269 -9.03 8.39 24.70
CA ALA A 269 -9.90 7.23 24.74
C ALA A 269 -10.01 6.58 26.13
N SER A 270 -9.27 7.07 27.13
CA SER A 270 -9.22 6.50 28.49
C SER A 270 -10.57 6.39 29.22
N PRO A 271 -11.60 7.23 28.96
CA PRO A 271 -12.90 7.05 29.60
C PRO A 271 -13.60 5.76 29.16
N PHE A 272 -13.19 5.17 28.04
CA PHE A 272 -13.84 4.01 27.44
C PHE A 272 -12.99 2.74 27.49
N ILE A 273 -11.67 2.86 27.64
CA ILE A 273 -10.73 1.74 27.52
C ILE A 273 -9.59 1.88 28.55
N SER A 274 -9.14 0.75 29.11
CA SER A 274 -8.03 0.71 30.07
C SER A 274 -6.72 1.24 29.47
N LEU A 275 -6.13 2.25 30.11
CA LEU A 275 -4.88 2.88 29.67
C LEU A 275 -3.68 1.93 29.65
N TRP A 276 -3.63 1.01 30.61
CA TRP A 276 -2.50 0.10 30.80
C TRP A 276 -2.23 -0.79 29.57
N LEU A 277 -3.31 -1.25 28.92
CA LEU A 277 -3.21 -2.05 27.71
C LEU A 277 -3.13 -1.18 26.45
N THR A 278 -3.86 -0.06 26.45
CA THR A 278 -4.09 0.72 25.22
C THR A 278 -2.88 1.54 24.82
N ILE A 279 -2.18 2.19 25.77
CA ILE A 279 -1.05 3.07 25.46
C ILE A 279 0.10 2.32 24.76
N PRO A 280 0.58 1.15 25.24
CA PRO A 280 1.65 0.43 24.56
C PRO A 280 1.26 0.01 23.13
N ILE A 281 0.03 -0.48 22.96
CA ILE A 281 -0.47 -0.94 21.66
C ILE A 281 -0.58 0.23 20.68
N THR A 282 -1.20 1.34 21.08
CA THR A 282 -1.34 2.50 20.19
C THR A 282 -0.01 3.20 19.94
N ALA A 283 0.91 3.23 20.90
CA ALA A 283 2.25 3.76 20.70
C ALA A 283 3.01 2.94 19.65
N VAL A 284 2.99 1.61 19.74
CA VAL A 284 3.60 0.71 18.73
C VAL A 284 2.94 0.91 17.36
N ALA A 285 1.60 1.00 17.32
CA ALA A 285 0.89 1.33 16.08
C ALA A 285 1.34 2.69 15.51
N GLY A 286 1.47 3.71 16.36
CA GLY A 286 1.96 5.04 16.02
C GLY A 286 3.38 5.05 15.44
N VAL A 287 4.30 4.29 16.06
CA VAL A 287 5.65 4.06 15.54
C VAL A 287 5.59 3.50 14.12
N MET A 288 4.82 2.42 13.93
CA MET A 288 4.70 1.75 12.63
C MET A 288 4.07 2.66 11.58
N MET A 289 2.99 3.37 11.91
CA MET A 289 2.34 4.33 11.02
C MET A 289 3.32 5.42 10.56
N GLY A 290 4.04 6.04 11.49
CA GLY A 290 5.01 7.08 11.18
C GLY A 290 6.13 6.58 10.26
N LEU A 291 6.69 5.42 10.58
CA LEU A 291 7.77 4.81 9.81
C LEU A 291 7.32 4.44 8.39
N VAL A 292 6.18 3.73 8.28
CA VAL A 292 5.62 3.30 6.99
C VAL A 292 5.24 4.51 6.15
N TYR A 293 4.54 5.50 6.73
CA TYR A 293 4.18 6.72 6.02
C TYR A 293 5.43 7.38 5.45
N ARG A 294 6.46 7.60 6.28
CA ARG A 294 7.68 8.26 5.84
C ARG A 294 8.39 7.47 4.75
N TRP A 295 8.40 6.15 4.86
CA TRP A 295 8.98 5.27 3.86
C TRP A 295 8.27 5.43 2.51
N PHE A 296 6.93 5.52 2.48
CA PHE A 296 6.14 5.63 1.23
C PHE A 296 5.98 7.03 0.67
N ALA A 297 5.84 8.05 1.52
CA ALA A 297 5.64 9.43 1.11
C ALA A 297 6.78 9.94 0.21
N GLY A 298 8.02 9.56 0.54
CA GLY A 298 9.21 10.05 -0.14
C GLY A 298 9.56 11.49 0.24
N ILE A 299 10.57 12.03 -0.44
CA ILE A 299 11.12 13.37 -0.19
C ILE A 299 10.91 14.22 -1.43
N GLU A 300 10.63 15.50 -1.23
CA GLU A 300 10.63 16.51 -2.28
C GLU A 300 11.39 17.76 -1.83
N PRO A 301 11.94 18.55 -2.77
CA PRO A 301 12.50 19.86 -2.47
C PRO A 301 11.51 20.71 -1.68
N LEU A 302 12.01 21.46 -0.70
CA LEU A 302 11.22 22.45 0.00
C LEU A 302 10.79 23.52 -1.01
N SER A 303 9.48 23.79 -1.08
CA SER A 303 8.97 24.91 -1.85
C SER A 303 9.55 26.19 -1.27
N LEU A 304 10.37 26.90 -2.05
CA LEU A 304 10.85 28.23 -1.65
C LEU A 304 9.62 29.15 -1.55
N PRO A 305 9.43 29.87 -0.44
CA PRO A 305 8.47 30.97 -0.42
C PRO A 305 8.90 32.04 -1.44
N GLU A 306 7.93 32.85 -1.87
CA GLU A 306 8.03 33.90 -2.90
C GLU A 306 9.33 34.71 -2.95
N VAL A 307 9.62 35.26 -4.13
CA VAL A 307 10.73 36.17 -4.52
C VAL A 307 11.97 36.05 -3.62
N VAL A 308 12.79 35.03 -3.89
CA VAL A 308 14.13 34.96 -3.33
C VAL A 308 14.96 36.09 -3.95
N LEU A 309 15.46 37.01 -3.11
CA LEU A 309 16.49 37.97 -3.50
C LEU A 309 17.76 37.19 -3.83
N ALA A 310 17.96 36.87 -5.11
CA ALA A 310 19.19 36.26 -5.56
C ALA A 310 20.30 37.31 -5.54
N THR A 311 21.38 37.01 -4.83
CA THR A 311 22.58 37.85 -4.76
C THR A 311 23.30 37.93 -6.11
N ASP A 312 23.07 36.94 -6.98
CA ASP A 312 23.63 36.87 -8.32
C ASP A 312 22.56 36.46 -9.36
N ARG A 313 22.33 37.31 -10.36
CA ARG A 313 21.36 37.08 -11.44
C ARG A 313 21.76 35.92 -12.35
N ALA A 314 23.05 35.58 -12.43
CA ALA A 314 23.54 34.45 -13.24
C ALA A 314 23.10 33.09 -12.67
N THR A 315 22.76 33.03 -11.38
CA THR A 315 22.26 31.81 -10.72
C THR A 315 20.74 31.64 -10.84
N LEU A 316 20.04 32.64 -11.40
CA LEU A 316 18.59 32.61 -11.56
C LEU A 316 18.19 31.83 -12.82
N VAL A 317 17.48 30.73 -12.59
CA VAL A 317 16.89 29.93 -13.64
C VAL A 317 15.43 30.31 -13.83
N GLY A 318 15.07 30.65 -15.08
CA GLY A 318 13.72 31.07 -15.48
C GLY A 318 12.64 30.03 -15.15
N ALA A 319 11.39 30.46 -15.03
CA ALA A 319 10.28 29.60 -14.61
C ALA A 319 10.07 28.39 -15.55
N ASP A 320 10.33 28.57 -16.84
CA ASP A 320 10.10 27.56 -17.87
C ASP A 320 11.30 26.64 -18.16
N ASP A 321 12.42 26.85 -17.46
CA ASP A 321 13.67 26.17 -17.74
C ASP A 321 13.57 24.64 -17.55
N PRO A 322 14.03 23.82 -18.51
CA PRO A 322 14.04 22.36 -18.41
C PRO A 322 14.73 21.81 -17.15
N SER A 323 15.70 22.53 -16.58
CA SER A 323 16.38 22.18 -15.33
C SER A 323 15.43 22.18 -14.12
N ARG A 324 14.40 23.05 -14.10
CA ARG A 324 13.33 23.00 -13.08
C ARG A 324 12.44 21.77 -13.22
N ARG A 325 12.18 21.33 -14.45
CA ARG A 325 11.37 20.12 -14.74
C ARG A 325 12.09 18.83 -14.37
N THR A 326 13.43 18.86 -14.47
CA THR A 326 14.30 17.72 -14.15
C THR A 326 14.85 17.75 -12.73
N ARG A 327 14.62 18.84 -11.96
CA ARG A 327 15.20 19.09 -10.63
C ARG A 327 16.74 19.07 -10.65
N ALA A 328 17.34 19.60 -11.71
CA ALA A 328 18.78 19.66 -11.85
C ALA A 328 19.36 20.69 -10.86
N VAL A 329 20.45 20.31 -10.21
CA VAL A 329 21.27 21.19 -9.37
C VAL A 329 22.22 21.97 -10.23
N ILE A 330 22.25 23.27 -10.00
CA ILE A 330 23.27 24.16 -10.53
C ILE A 330 24.45 24.02 -9.58
N MET A 331 25.54 23.41 -10.05
CA MET A 331 26.81 23.41 -9.32
C MET A 331 27.45 24.77 -9.54
N ASN A 332 27.69 25.54 -8.49
CA ASN A 332 28.58 26.69 -8.57
C ASN A 332 30.00 26.16 -8.69
N GLY A 333 30.64 26.43 -9.83
CA GLY A 333 32.10 26.35 -9.99
C GLY A 333 32.74 27.63 -9.49
#